data_AF-A0A2V9LYP4-F1
#
_entry.id   AF-A0A2V9LYP4-F1
#
_cell.length_a   1.000
_cell.length_b   1.000
_cell.length_c   1.000
_cell.angle_alpha   90.00
_cell.angle_beta   90.00
_cell.angle_gamma   90.00
#
_symmetry.space_group_name_H-M   'P 1'
#
loop_
_entity.id
_entity.type
_entity.pdbx_description
1 polymer ?
#
loop_
_entity_poly.entity_id
_entity_poly.type
_entity_poly.pdbx_seq_one_letter_code
_entity_poly.pdbx_strand_id
1 'polypeptide(L)'
;KRDRNPRERLFEFGRCIAHFAVDDHEVRFCTHLNGKASWFLPFNLGRNDGAGNPPNPDGIKTGYLWYRVLTREGLTDILENYAQVVEQKNERTGKKKAAQIFPRYQQLDVVRKLLAHAREHGAGRRYLIQHSAGSGKSNSIAWLAHQMIGLRKDGTPVFDSIIVVTDRRILDRQIRDTIRQFIESGKKIIISTVQKFPHILDEIGTEHRGRRFAIVIDEAHSSQGGRASAAIGMALSETGAEEEDETSEDRINRIMEARKLLPNASYFAFTATPKNKTLEIFGETHESGGTTKHRPFHSYTMKQAIQEGFILDVLASYT
;
A
#
# COMPACT_ATOMS: atom_id res chain seq x y z
N LYS A 1 15.64 -6.35 27.15
CA LYS A 1 16.26 -5.94 28.43
C LYS A 1 16.08 -4.42 28.61
N ARG A 2 16.15 -3.89 29.85
CA ARG A 2 15.84 -2.48 30.23
C ARG A 2 17.11 -1.62 30.40
N ASP A 3 18.18 -2.05 29.76
CA ASP A 3 19.58 -1.71 30.03
C ASP A 3 20.15 -0.61 29.13
N ARG A 4 19.44 -0.21 28.07
CA ARG A 4 19.85 0.91 27.20
C ARG A 4 19.22 2.21 27.68
N ASN A 5 20.05 3.20 28.02
CA ASN A 5 19.56 4.49 28.47
C ASN A 5 19.15 5.33 27.25
N PRO A 6 17.86 5.66 27.03
CA PRO A 6 17.42 6.41 25.85
C PRO A 6 18.00 7.83 25.78
N ARG A 7 18.65 8.32 26.85
CA ARG A 7 19.38 9.59 26.87
C ARG A 7 20.79 9.50 26.32
N GLU A 8 21.29 8.30 26.00
CA GLU A 8 22.56 8.17 25.29
C GLU A 8 22.44 8.83 23.92
N ARG A 9 23.48 9.54 23.52
CA ARG A 9 23.53 10.26 22.24
C ARG A 9 23.12 9.38 21.06
N LEU A 10 23.52 8.11 21.05
CA LEU A 10 23.19 7.19 19.96
C LEU A 10 21.67 6.96 19.80
N PHE A 11 20.89 7.04 20.89
CA PHE A 11 19.45 6.75 20.89
C PHE A 11 18.57 8.01 20.81
N GLU A 12 19.18 9.19 20.66
CA GLU A 12 18.44 10.41 20.37
C GLU A 12 17.64 10.26 19.05
N PHE A 13 16.42 10.81 19.05
CA PHE A 13 15.53 10.78 17.91
C PHE A 13 16.22 11.25 16.62
N GLY A 14 16.05 10.50 15.53
CA GLY A 14 16.63 10.82 14.22
C GLY A 14 18.08 10.37 14.01
N ARG A 15 18.80 9.88 15.05
CA ARG A 15 20.17 9.37 14.88
C ARG A 15 20.22 7.94 14.36
N CYS A 16 19.40 7.05 14.91
CA CYS A 16 19.24 5.69 14.42
C CYS A 16 17.95 5.58 13.61
N ILE A 17 18.06 5.02 12.40
CA ILE A 17 16.93 4.95 11.45
C ILE A 17 15.94 3.83 11.82
N ALA A 18 16.46 2.74 12.39
CA ALA A 18 15.68 1.72 13.06
C ALA A 18 16.59 0.93 14.01
N HIS A 19 15.97 0.30 15.02
CA HIS A 19 16.59 -0.65 15.93
C HIS A 19 15.95 -2.01 15.71
N PHE A 20 16.76 -3.03 15.39
CA PHE A 20 16.29 -4.39 15.16
C PHE A 20 16.52 -5.28 16.39
N ALA A 21 15.51 -6.09 16.71
CA ALA A 21 15.60 -7.22 17.62
C ALA A 21 15.33 -8.48 16.82
N VAL A 22 16.27 -9.43 16.85
CA VAL A 22 16.30 -10.59 15.96
C VAL A 22 16.60 -11.84 16.76
N ASP A 23 15.82 -12.89 16.53
CA ASP A 23 16.17 -14.27 16.89
C ASP A 23 16.11 -15.18 15.64
N ASP A 24 16.18 -16.50 15.83
CA ASP A 24 16.19 -17.45 14.70
C ASP A 24 14.83 -17.57 13.98
N HIS A 25 13.76 -17.03 14.58
CA HIS A 25 12.36 -17.18 14.18
C HIS A 25 11.71 -15.88 13.72
N GLU A 26 11.93 -14.77 14.43
CA GLU A 26 11.27 -13.48 14.25
C GLU A 26 12.25 -12.31 14.17
N VAL A 27 11.85 -11.31 13.38
CA VAL A 27 12.48 -9.99 13.33
C VAL A 27 11.45 -8.97 13.80
N ARG A 28 11.88 -8.08 14.70
CA ARG A 28 11.10 -6.91 15.12
C ARG A 28 11.95 -5.66 15.00
N PHE A 29 11.32 -4.52 14.75
CA PHE A 29 12.01 -3.24 14.66
C PHE A 29 11.29 -2.13 15.43
N CYS A 30 12.05 -1.13 15.85
CA CYS A 30 11.54 0.08 16.48
C CYS A 30 12.26 1.30 15.89
N THR A 31 11.53 2.36 15.52
CA THR A 31 12.16 3.58 14.97
C THR A 31 12.73 4.49 16.05
N HIS A 32 12.33 4.33 17.32
CA HIS A 32 12.83 5.14 18.42
C HIS A 32 12.74 4.40 19.76
N LEU A 33 13.89 4.15 20.38
CA LEU A 33 13.95 3.55 21.71
C LEU A 33 13.56 4.59 22.78
N ASN A 34 12.46 4.32 23.49
CA ASN A 34 11.93 5.18 24.54
C ASN A 34 11.67 4.40 25.84
N GLY A 35 12.65 3.59 26.25
CA GLY A 35 12.55 2.75 27.45
C GLY A 35 11.33 1.83 27.40
N LYS A 36 10.47 1.89 28.44
CA LYS A 36 9.24 1.08 28.54
C LYS A 36 8.18 1.41 27.48
N ALA A 37 8.25 2.60 26.89
CA ALA A 37 7.34 3.03 25.83
C ALA A 37 7.85 2.68 24.42
N SER A 38 9.00 1.99 24.30
CA SER A 38 9.48 1.49 23.01
C SER A 38 8.50 0.49 22.45
N TRP A 39 8.08 0.71 21.21
CA TRP A 39 7.13 -0.15 20.52
C TRP A 39 7.82 -0.88 19.36
N PHE A 40 7.97 -2.19 19.50
CA PHE A 40 8.61 -3.05 18.50
C PHE A 40 7.56 -3.66 17.58
N LEU A 41 7.61 -3.27 16.31
CA LEU A 41 6.74 -3.77 15.25
C LEU A 41 7.35 -5.03 14.62
N PRO A 42 6.53 -6.03 14.24
CA PRO A 42 7.02 -7.14 13.43
C PRO A 42 7.59 -6.67 12.09
N PHE A 43 8.64 -7.34 11.64
CA PHE A 43 9.27 -7.13 10.33
C PHE A 43 9.33 -8.43 9.54
N ASN A 44 8.32 -9.29 9.67
CA ASN A 44 8.35 -10.67 9.20
C ASN A 44 7.74 -10.84 7.79
N LEU A 45 8.09 -11.95 7.13
CA LEU A 45 7.64 -12.33 5.79
C LEU A 45 6.14 -12.66 5.71
N GLY A 46 5.56 -13.13 6.80
CA GLY A 46 4.26 -13.81 6.82
C GLY A 46 4.37 -15.29 6.47
N ARG A 47 3.44 -16.11 6.95
CA ARG A 47 3.38 -17.55 6.68
C ARG A 47 1.93 -18.04 6.67
N ASN A 48 1.50 -18.67 5.57
CA ASN A 48 0.15 -19.24 5.42
C ASN A 48 -0.95 -18.22 5.82
N ASP A 49 -0.86 -17.02 5.24
CA ASP A 49 -1.72 -15.88 5.52
C ASP A 49 -1.70 -15.39 6.98
N GLY A 50 -0.69 -15.76 7.77
CA GLY A 50 -0.52 -15.40 9.17
C GLY A 50 0.85 -14.77 9.47
N ALA A 51 1.09 -14.47 10.74
CA ALA A 51 2.32 -13.85 11.21
C ALA A 51 3.54 -14.80 11.17
N GLY A 52 4.73 -14.20 11.30
CA GLY A 52 6.00 -14.92 11.43
C GLY A 52 6.67 -15.18 10.08
N ASN A 53 7.67 -16.06 10.06
CA ASN A 53 8.49 -16.34 8.88
C ASN A 53 8.30 -17.81 8.41
N PRO A 54 8.28 -18.06 7.08
CA PRO A 54 8.30 -19.41 6.55
C PRO A 54 9.64 -20.10 6.91
N PRO A 55 9.67 -21.45 6.94
CA PRO A 55 10.93 -22.19 7.03
C PRO A 55 11.87 -21.80 5.90
N ASN A 56 13.17 -21.69 6.21
CA ASN A 56 14.22 -21.47 5.23
C ASN A 56 15.04 -22.76 5.10
N PRO A 57 14.99 -23.50 3.98
CA PRO A 57 15.77 -24.73 3.81
C PRO A 57 17.28 -24.51 3.93
N ASP A 58 17.75 -23.32 3.58
CA ASP A 58 19.16 -22.96 3.49
C ASP A 58 19.67 -22.20 4.73
N GLY A 59 18.90 -22.15 5.83
CA GLY A 59 19.34 -21.49 7.06
C GLY A 59 18.24 -21.14 8.05
N ILE A 60 18.44 -20.08 8.84
CA ILE A 60 17.44 -19.60 9.80
C ILE A 60 16.30 -18.84 9.12
N LYS A 61 15.13 -18.79 9.76
CA LYS A 61 13.92 -18.16 9.20
C LYS A 61 14.08 -16.65 9.01
N THR A 62 14.95 -16.03 9.80
CA THR A 62 15.26 -14.59 9.75
C THR A 62 16.39 -14.25 8.78
N GLY A 63 16.91 -15.23 8.03
CA GLY A 63 18.02 -15.03 7.10
C GLY A 63 17.77 -13.94 6.05
N TYR A 64 16.51 -13.74 5.63
CA TYR A 64 16.13 -12.72 4.63
C TYR A 64 16.51 -11.31 5.07
N LEU A 65 16.60 -11.05 6.38
CA LEU A 65 17.06 -9.76 6.89
C LEU A 65 18.46 -9.44 6.36
N TRP A 66 19.35 -10.44 6.33
CA TRP A 66 20.75 -10.26 5.92
C TRP A 66 20.90 -10.21 4.39
N TYR A 67 20.33 -11.19 3.67
CA TYR A 67 20.58 -11.33 2.23
C TYR A 67 19.58 -10.58 1.33
N ARG A 68 18.52 -9.96 1.87
CA ARG A 68 17.57 -9.13 1.11
C ARG A 68 17.40 -7.70 1.60
N VAL A 69 17.49 -7.48 2.91
CA VAL A 69 17.14 -6.18 3.52
C VAL A 69 18.37 -5.37 3.84
N LEU A 70 19.34 -5.96 4.54
CA LEU A 70 20.58 -5.32 5.01
C LEU A 70 21.75 -5.48 4.04
N THR A 71 21.49 -5.83 2.78
CA THR A 71 22.50 -5.72 1.72
C THR A 71 22.80 -4.25 1.45
N ARG A 72 23.92 -3.95 0.78
CA ARG A 72 24.28 -2.57 0.42
C ARG A 72 23.15 -1.90 -0.36
N GLU A 73 22.66 -2.57 -1.41
CA GLU A 73 21.59 -2.07 -2.26
C GLU A 73 20.27 -1.99 -1.51
N GLY A 74 19.96 -3.01 -0.69
CA GLY A 74 18.73 -3.08 0.09
C GLY A 74 18.64 -1.99 1.15
N LEU A 75 19.74 -1.70 1.83
CA LEU A 75 19.80 -0.65 2.84
C LEU A 75 19.78 0.72 2.18
N THR A 76 20.60 0.97 1.15
CA THR A 76 20.60 2.25 0.43
C THR A 76 19.22 2.58 -0.12
N ASP A 77 18.52 1.61 -0.72
CA ASP A 77 17.13 1.78 -1.17
C ASP A 77 16.19 2.20 -0.03
N ILE A 78 16.25 1.53 1.12
CA ILE A 78 15.43 1.89 2.29
C ILE A 78 15.72 3.32 2.74
N LEU A 79 16.99 3.70 2.80
CA LEU A 79 17.42 5.02 3.26
C LEU A 79 16.98 6.13 2.31
N GLU A 80 17.09 5.90 1.00
CA GLU A 80 16.78 6.90 -0.01
C GLU A 80 15.27 7.04 -0.25
N ASN A 81 14.52 5.94 -0.21
CA ASN A 81 13.15 5.92 -0.73
C ASN A 81 12.05 5.72 0.33
N TYR A 82 12.39 5.27 1.54
CA TYR A 82 11.38 4.85 2.53
C TYR A 82 11.55 5.50 3.91
N ALA A 83 12.78 5.56 4.41
CA ALA A 83 13.06 6.05 5.74
C ALA A 83 13.02 7.59 5.77
N GLN A 84 12.11 8.16 6.56
CA GLN A 84 11.92 9.61 6.60
C GLN A 84 11.44 10.09 7.98
N VAL A 85 11.72 11.35 8.29
CA VAL A 85 11.14 12.04 9.45
C VAL A 85 10.05 12.96 8.96
N VAL A 86 8.82 12.71 9.38
CA VAL A 86 7.65 13.53 9.02
C VAL A 86 7.14 14.32 10.22
N GLU A 87 6.63 15.52 9.99
CA GLU A 87 5.91 16.28 11.01
C GLU A 87 4.44 15.84 11.04
N GLN A 88 4.00 15.27 12.15
CA GLN A 88 2.58 15.01 12.37
C GLN A 88 1.98 16.14 13.19
N LYS A 89 0.98 16.83 12.62
CA LYS A 89 0.18 17.82 13.35
C LYS A 89 -1.02 17.13 13.98
N ASN A 90 -1.11 17.20 15.30
CA ASN A 90 -2.30 16.75 16.01
C ASN A 90 -3.45 17.73 15.74
N GLU A 91 -4.55 17.25 15.14
CA GLU A 91 -5.65 18.11 14.69
C GLU A 91 -6.36 18.82 15.84
N ARG A 92 -6.52 18.14 16.97
CA ARG A 92 -7.24 18.66 18.14
C ARG A 92 -6.42 19.69 18.92
N THR A 93 -5.11 19.52 18.97
CA THR A 93 -4.23 20.35 19.83
C THR A 93 -3.33 21.29 19.03
N GLY A 94 -3.28 21.15 17.70
CA GLY A 94 -2.38 21.91 16.82
C GLY A 94 -0.89 21.58 16.98
N LYS A 95 -0.50 20.79 17.98
CA LYS A 95 0.90 20.44 18.27
C LYS A 95 1.49 19.61 17.15
N LYS A 96 2.67 20.03 16.68
CA LYS A 96 3.50 19.26 15.76
C LYS A 96 4.37 18.30 16.54
N LYS A 97 4.48 17.06 16.06
CA LYS A 97 5.39 16.04 16.59
C LYS A 97 6.12 15.39 15.42
N ALA A 98 7.45 15.39 15.47
CA ALA A 98 8.25 14.63 14.51
C ALA A 98 8.03 13.12 14.74
N ALA A 99 7.82 12.40 13.65
CA ALA A 99 7.65 10.96 13.65
C ALA A 99 8.59 10.36 12.61
N GLN A 100 9.42 9.41 13.04
CA GLN A 100 10.32 8.69 12.15
C GLN A 100 9.60 7.47 11.58
N ILE A 101 9.58 7.40 10.25
CA ILE A 101 8.99 6.33 9.47
C ILE A 101 10.10 5.41 9.00
N PHE A 102 9.87 4.11 9.18
CA PHE A 102 10.63 3.04 8.58
C PHE A 102 9.61 2.04 8.00
N PRO A 103 9.83 1.49 6.80
CA PRO A 103 8.83 0.66 6.13
C PRO A 103 8.57 -0.61 6.93
N ARG A 104 7.31 -1.06 6.99
CA ARG A 104 7.00 -2.42 7.42
C ARG A 104 7.36 -3.39 6.30
N TYR A 105 7.63 -4.66 6.64
CA TYR A 105 8.14 -5.62 5.67
C TYR A 105 7.21 -5.79 4.46
N GLN A 106 5.90 -5.95 4.67
CA GLN A 106 4.91 -6.10 3.61
C GLN A 106 4.83 -4.88 2.67
N GLN A 107 5.09 -3.68 3.20
CA GLN A 107 5.09 -2.44 2.41
C GLN A 107 6.35 -2.38 1.54
N LEU A 108 7.51 -2.74 2.11
CA LEU A 108 8.77 -2.84 1.38
C LEU A 108 8.68 -3.89 0.26
N ASP A 109 8.17 -5.08 0.60
CA ASP A 109 8.07 -6.22 -0.30
C ASP A 109 7.13 -5.94 -1.49
N VAL A 110 5.94 -5.39 -1.24
CA VAL A 110 4.99 -5.08 -2.33
C VAL A 110 5.54 -4.02 -3.29
N VAL A 111 6.14 -2.94 -2.77
CA VAL A 111 6.67 -1.86 -3.61
C VAL A 111 7.83 -2.38 -4.47
N ARG A 112 8.77 -3.12 -3.88
CA ARG A 112 9.90 -3.71 -4.62
C ARG A 112 9.45 -4.67 -5.71
N LYS A 113 8.50 -5.56 -5.42
CA LYS A 113 7.95 -6.51 -6.41
C LYS A 113 7.24 -5.80 -7.56
N LEU A 114 6.42 -4.79 -7.27
CA LEU A 114 5.74 -4.01 -8.30
C LEU A 114 6.71 -3.24 -9.18
N LEU A 115 7.72 -2.59 -8.59
CA LEU A 115 8.75 -1.86 -9.36
C LEU A 115 9.58 -2.80 -10.23
N ALA A 116 10.00 -3.96 -9.68
CA ALA A 116 10.73 -4.96 -10.43
C ALA A 116 9.93 -5.47 -11.63
N HIS A 117 8.67 -5.87 -11.41
CA HIS A 117 7.81 -6.39 -12.45
C HIS A 117 7.46 -5.32 -13.49
N ALA A 118 7.14 -4.09 -13.08
CA ALA A 118 6.85 -2.99 -14.00
C ALA A 118 8.07 -2.60 -14.84
N ARG A 119 9.28 -2.63 -14.26
CA ARG A 119 10.52 -2.39 -15.00
C ARG A 119 10.75 -3.44 -16.09
N GLU A 120 10.47 -4.70 -15.79
CA GLU A 120 10.63 -5.79 -16.74
C GLU A 120 9.58 -5.73 -17.87
N HIS A 121 8.31 -5.50 -17.51
CA HIS A 121 7.18 -5.68 -18.42
C HIS A 121 6.65 -4.40 -19.08
N GLY A 122 7.05 -3.22 -18.61
CA GLY A 122 6.60 -1.94 -19.16
C GLY A 122 5.15 -1.57 -18.78
N ALA A 123 4.55 -0.73 -19.63
CA ALA A 123 3.15 -0.29 -19.51
C ALA A 123 2.16 -1.37 -19.99
N GLY A 124 0.86 -1.19 -19.72
CA GLY A 124 -0.21 -2.09 -20.19
C GLY A 124 -0.50 -3.27 -19.24
N ARG A 125 -0.01 -3.20 -17.99
CA ARG A 125 -0.15 -4.27 -17.00
C ARG A 125 -1.19 -3.93 -15.93
N ARG A 126 -1.66 -4.97 -15.24
CA ARG A 126 -2.67 -4.86 -14.20
C ARG A 126 -2.16 -5.56 -12.96
N TYR A 127 -2.32 -4.90 -11.82
CA TYR A 127 -1.85 -5.38 -10.54
C TYR A 127 -2.97 -5.17 -9.52
N LEU A 128 -3.42 -6.27 -8.91
CA LEU A 128 -4.27 -6.23 -7.74
C LEU A 128 -3.42 -6.45 -6.48
N ILE A 129 -3.46 -5.49 -5.57
CA ILE A 129 -2.78 -5.54 -4.28
C ILE A 129 -3.85 -5.67 -3.19
N GLN A 130 -3.92 -6.83 -2.56
CA GLN A 130 -4.86 -7.10 -1.48
C GLN A 130 -4.22 -6.88 -0.11
N HIS A 131 -4.31 -5.69 0.46
CA HIS A 131 -3.74 -5.36 1.78
C HIS A 131 -4.84 -4.97 2.76
N SER A 132 -4.86 -5.57 3.94
CA SER A 132 -5.87 -5.31 4.97
C SER A 132 -6.02 -3.81 5.34
N ALA A 133 -7.22 -3.39 5.75
CA ALA A 133 -7.46 -2.02 6.21
C ALA A 133 -6.57 -1.70 7.43
N GLY A 134 -5.96 -0.51 7.48
CA GLY A 134 -5.04 -0.16 8.58
C GLY A 134 -3.64 -0.79 8.48
N SER A 135 -3.35 -1.58 7.44
CA SER A 135 -2.00 -2.12 7.17
C SER A 135 -0.96 -1.05 6.81
N GLY A 136 -1.42 0.15 6.42
CA GLY A 136 -0.58 1.26 5.97
C GLY A 136 -0.43 1.36 4.45
N LYS A 137 -1.47 0.98 3.68
CA LYS A 137 -1.50 1.06 2.21
C LYS A 137 -1.09 2.44 1.67
N SER A 138 -1.52 3.51 2.34
CA SER A 138 -1.17 4.91 2.05
C SER A 138 0.33 5.12 1.78
N ASN A 139 1.20 4.56 2.64
CA ASN A 139 2.64 4.69 2.47
C ASN A 139 3.14 3.88 1.28
N SER A 140 2.64 2.65 1.08
CA SER A 140 2.98 1.82 -0.08
C SER A 140 2.64 2.53 -1.39
N ILE A 141 1.47 3.18 -1.46
CA ILE A 141 1.01 3.95 -2.63
C ILE A 141 1.94 5.15 -2.88
N ALA A 142 2.24 5.92 -1.84
CA ALA A 142 3.11 7.09 -1.96
C ALA A 142 4.54 6.70 -2.41
N TRP A 143 5.13 5.68 -1.80
CA TRP A 143 6.46 5.17 -2.16
C TRP A 143 6.49 4.59 -3.57
N LEU A 144 5.46 3.82 -3.96
CA LEU A 144 5.34 3.29 -5.30
C LEU A 144 5.26 4.40 -6.34
N ALA A 145 4.35 5.37 -6.15
CA ALA A 145 4.17 6.48 -7.07
C ALA A 145 5.44 7.32 -7.22
N HIS A 146 6.13 7.58 -6.11
CA HIS A 146 7.39 8.32 -6.12
C HIS A 146 8.49 7.58 -6.90
N GLN A 147 8.70 6.30 -6.62
CA GLN A 147 9.76 5.52 -7.25
C GLN A 147 9.49 5.22 -8.72
N MET A 148 8.22 5.13 -9.14
CA MET A 148 7.84 4.96 -10.54
C MET A 148 8.32 6.09 -11.45
N ILE A 149 8.53 7.29 -10.92
CA ILE A 149 9.05 8.44 -11.69
C ILE A 149 10.50 8.21 -12.13
N GLY A 150 11.29 7.58 -11.25
CA GLY A 150 12.68 7.23 -11.51
C GLY A 150 12.86 5.89 -12.21
N LEU A 151 11.78 5.12 -12.38
CA LEU A 151 11.85 3.77 -12.92
C LEU A 151 12.23 3.82 -14.40
N ARG A 152 13.38 3.23 -14.74
CA ARG A 152 13.93 3.19 -16.09
C ARG A 152 14.16 1.76 -16.57
N LYS A 153 13.97 1.54 -17.86
CA LYS A 153 14.36 0.34 -18.61
C LYS A 153 15.19 0.79 -19.81
N ASP A 154 16.41 0.26 -19.93
CA ASP A 154 17.34 0.57 -21.02
C ASP A 154 17.56 2.09 -21.22
N GLY A 155 17.71 2.82 -20.11
CA GLY A 155 17.91 4.28 -20.09
C GLY A 155 16.63 5.10 -20.29
N THR A 156 15.52 4.50 -20.76
CA THR A 156 14.24 5.18 -20.95
C THR A 156 13.36 5.09 -19.71
N PRO A 157 12.60 6.14 -19.33
CA PRO A 157 11.57 6.03 -18.29
C PRO A 157 10.60 4.88 -18.63
N VAL A 158 10.07 4.18 -17.64
CA VAL A 158 9.01 3.17 -17.87
C VAL A 158 7.66 3.85 -18.04
N PHE A 159 7.42 4.91 -17.25
CA PHE A 159 6.21 5.72 -17.25
C PHE A 159 6.58 7.20 -17.41
N ASP A 160 5.81 7.93 -18.21
CA ASP A 160 5.99 9.36 -18.48
C ASP A 160 5.18 10.25 -17.53
N SER A 161 4.15 9.68 -16.90
CA SER A 161 3.26 10.33 -15.93
C SER A 161 2.72 9.29 -14.94
N ILE A 162 2.59 9.69 -13.67
CA ILE A 162 2.04 8.86 -12.60
C ILE A 162 0.75 9.53 -12.11
N ILE A 163 -0.34 8.77 -12.02
CA ILE A 163 -1.64 9.25 -11.58
C ILE A 163 -2.06 8.44 -10.36
N VAL A 164 -2.38 9.13 -9.26
CA VAL A 164 -2.91 8.52 -8.04
C VAL A 164 -4.39 8.88 -7.92
N VAL A 165 -5.24 7.87 -7.96
CA VAL A 165 -6.69 7.97 -7.87
C VAL A 165 -7.12 7.50 -6.49
N THR A 166 -7.79 8.36 -5.72
CA THR A 166 -8.28 8.05 -4.37
C THR A 166 -9.60 8.75 -4.07
N ASP A 167 -10.36 8.31 -3.07
CA ASP A 167 -11.56 9.04 -2.63
C ASP A 167 -11.19 10.39 -2.01
N ARG A 168 -12.03 11.42 -2.19
CA ARG A 168 -11.85 12.76 -1.60
C ARG A 168 -11.92 12.76 -0.06
N ARG A 169 -12.68 11.85 0.54
CA ARG A 169 -12.85 11.72 2.00
C ARG A 169 -11.66 11.01 2.63
N ILE A 170 -11.09 10.06 1.89
CA ILE A 170 -9.94 9.23 2.27
C ILE A 170 -8.67 9.76 1.58
N LEU A 171 -8.69 10.97 1.02
CA LEU A 171 -7.47 11.65 0.55
C LEU A 171 -6.67 12.01 1.79
N ASP A 172 -6.02 10.98 2.31
CA ASP A 172 -5.31 10.94 3.56
C ASP A 172 -4.29 12.06 3.51
N ARG A 173 -4.31 12.89 4.56
CA ARG A 173 -3.32 13.93 4.70
C ARG A 173 -1.92 13.32 4.60
N GLN A 174 -1.72 12.07 5.04
CA GLN A 174 -0.44 11.37 4.89
C GLN A 174 -0.08 11.10 3.44
N ILE A 175 -0.97 10.54 2.61
CA ILE A 175 -0.70 10.32 1.18
C ILE A 175 -0.41 11.67 0.52
N ARG A 176 -1.25 12.67 0.80
CA ARG A 176 -1.13 13.99 0.20
C ARG A 176 0.17 14.69 0.59
N ASP A 177 0.53 14.70 1.87
CA ASP A 177 1.72 15.39 2.36
C ASP A 177 2.99 14.66 1.93
N THR A 178 3.00 13.32 1.97
CA THR A 178 4.11 12.51 1.47
C THR A 178 4.31 12.73 -0.04
N ILE A 179 3.23 12.69 -0.83
CA ILE A 179 3.32 12.94 -2.27
C ILE A 179 3.64 14.42 -2.55
N ARG A 180 3.14 15.38 -1.78
CA ARG A 180 3.47 16.81 -1.93
C ARG A 180 4.95 17.09 -1.72
N GLN A 181 5.54 16.54 -0.66
CA GLN A 181 6.99 16.61 -0.45
C GLN A 181 7.77 16.10 -1.67
N PHE A 182 7.25 15.06 -2.33
CA PHE A 182 7.84 14.55 -3.57
C PHE A 182 7.53 15.41 -4.81
N ILE A 183 6.35 16.05 -4.92
CA ILE A 183 5.99 16.93 -6.03
C ILE A 183 6.80 18.22 -6.02
N GLU A 184 7.09 18.78 -4.84
CA GLU A 184 7.93 19.98 -4.68
C GLU A 184 9.33 19.81 -5.30
N SER A 185 9.77 18.57 -5.53
CA SER A 185 10.99 18.24 -6.29
C SER A 185 10.86 18.28 -7.83
N GLY A 186 9.74 18.76 -8.38
CA GLY A 186 9.55 18.99 -9.83
C GLY A 186 9.04 17.77 -10.62
N LYS A 187 8.44 16.77 -9.96
CA LYS A 187 8.05 15.49 -10.59
C LYS A 187 6.55 15.45 -10.99
N LYS A 188 6.24 14.78 -12.11
CA LYS A 188 4.88 14.67 -12.70
C LYS A 188 4.00 13.60 -12.00
N ILE A 189 3.58 13.87 -10.77
CA ILE A 189 2.51 13.09 -10.10
C ILE A 189 1.21 13.89 -10.15
N ILE A 190 0.13 13.27 -10.61
CA ILE A 190 -1.22 13.83 -10.63
C ILE A 190 -2.05 13.10 -9.59
N ILE A 191 -2.57 13.82 -8.59
CA ILE A 191 -3.53 13.26 -7.64
C ILE A 191 -4.94 13.63 -8.12
N SER A 192 -5.81 12.63 -8.27
CA SER A 192 -7.18 12.82 -8.71
C SER A 192 -8.16 12.00 -7.88
N THR A 193 -9.45 12.29 -8.05
CA THR A 193 -10.52 11.54 -7.41
C THR A 193 -11.09 10.49 -8.35
N VAL A 194 -11.73 9.47 -7.77
CA VAL A 194 -12.47 8.44 -8.54
C VAL A 194 -13.53 9.07 -9.45
N GLN A 195 -14.12 10.21 -9.05
CA GLN A 195 -15.13 10.91 -9.86
C GLN A 195 -14.56 11.42 -11.19
N LYS A 196 -13.33 11.96 -11.16
CA LYS A 196 -12.63 12.52 -12.34
C LYS A 196 -11.89 11.47 -13.15
N PHE A 197 -11.82 10.23 -12.66
CA PHE A 197 -11.08 9.16 -13.31
C PHE A 197 -11.52 8.86 -14.76
N PRO A 198 -12.82 8.83 -15.11
CA PRO A 198 -13.24 8.64 -16.50
C PRO A 198 -12.68 9.70 -17.45
N HIS A 199 -12.69 10.98 -17.04
CA HIS A 199 -12.17 12.07 -17.86
C HIS A 199 -10.68 11.90 -18.14
N ILE A 200 -9.92 11.50 -17.11
CA ILE A 200 -8.48 11.21 -17.23
C ILE A 200 -8.24 10.07 -18.22
N LEU A 201 -9.05 9.00 -18.18
CA LEU A 201 -8.91 7.90 -19.13
C LEU A 201 -9.21 8.34 -20.57
N ASP A 202 -10.17 9.25 -20.78
CA ASP A 202 -10.44 9.80 -22.11
C ASP A 202 -9.24 10.59 -22.63
N GLU A 203 -8.72 11.53 -21.84
CA GLU A 203 -7.52 12.32 -22.20
C GLU A 203 -6.31 11.43 -22.53
N ILE A 204 -6.06 10.39 -21.73
CA ILE A 204 -4.97 9.44 -22.00
C ILE A 204 -5.20 8.71 -23.33
N GLY A 205 -6.44 8.28 -23.56
CA GLY A 205 -6.84 7.52 -24.74
C GLY A 205 -6.94 8.33 -26.03
N THR A 206 -7.10 9.66 -25.96
CA THR A 206 -7.24 10.54 -27.13
C THR A 206 -6.00 11.38 -27.38
N GLU A 207 -5.56 12.14 -26.38
CA GLU A 207 -4.53 13.19 -26.51
C GLU A 207 -3.12 12.71 -26.14
N HIS A 208 -3.01 11.61 -25.38
CA HIS A 208 -1.72 11.14 -24.86
C HIS A 208 -1.37 9.70 -25.22
N ARG A 209 -1.84 9.20 -26.37
CA ARG A 209 -1.55 7.84 -26.87
C ARG A 209 -0.05 7.50 -26.95
N GLY A 210 0.80 8.50 -27.19
CA GLY A 210 2.26 8.35 -27.27
C GLY A 210 2.99 8.34 -25.91
N ARG A 211 2.27 8.56 -24.81
CA ARG A 211 2.85 8.58 -23.45
C ARG A 211 2.40 7.36 -22.67
N ARG A 212 3.25 6.90 -21.75
CA ARG A 212 3.00 5.76 -20.87
C ARG A 212 2.62 6.22 -19.48
N PHE A 213 1.62 5.58 -18.88
CA PHE A 213 1.04 6.01 -17.62
C PHE A 213 1.09 4.89 -16.58
N ALA A 214 1.36 5.26 -15.33
CA ALA A 214 1.06 4.42 -14.17
C ALA A 214 -0.13 5.04 -13.44
N ILE A 215 -1.18 4.24 -13.24
CA ILE A 215 -2.41 4.65 -12.56
C ILE A 215 -2.51 3.83 -11.27
N VAL A 216 -2.24 4.47 -10.13
CA VAL A 216 -2.37 3.87 -8.81
C VAL A 216 -3.74 4.20 -8.28
N ILE A 217 -4.52 3.19 -7.89
CA ILE A 217 -5.90 3.31 -7.45
C ILE A 217 -5.95 2.87 -5.99
N ASP A 218 -6.24 3.79 -5.07
CA ASP A 218 -6.52 3.49 -3.67
C ASP A 218 -8.00 3.21 -3.46
N GLU A 219 -8.29 2.34 -2.49
CA GLU A 219 -9.65 1.98 -2.10
C GLU A 219 -10.52 1.56 -3.31
N ALA A 220 -10.06 0.56 -4.06
CA ALA A 220 -10.95 -0.32 -4.82
C ALA A 220 -11.77 -1.20 -3.85
N HIS A 221 -12.39 -0.59 -2.84
CA HIS A 221 -13.38 -1.20 -1.95
C HIS A 221 -14.49 -0.20 -1.57
N SER A 222 -15.62 -0.72 -1.11
CA SER A 222 -16.72 0.10 -0.60
C SER A 222 -16.34 0.86 0.65
N SER A 223 -16.76 2.12 0.72
CA SER A 223 -16.75 2.89 1.97
C SER A 223 -17.49 2.09 3.04
N GLN A 224 -16.87 1.95 4.22
CA GLN A 224 -17.44 1.42 5.46
C GLN A 224 -18.60 2.31 5.97
N GLY A 225 -19.64 2.49 5.16
CA GLY A 225 -20.91 3.16 5.48
C GLY A 225 -22.10 2.19 5.48
N GLY A 226 -21.96 1.00 4.87
CA GLY A 226 -23.09 0.11 4.60
C GLY A 226 -23.77 -0.53 5.82
N ARG A 227 -23.11 -0.63 6.99
CA ARG A 227 -23.76 -1.20 8.18
C ARG A 227 -24.80 -0.28 8.80
N ALA A 228 -24.66 1.04 8.65
CA ALA A 228 -25.69 1.99 9.07
C ALA A 228 -26.85 2.03 8.04
N SER A 229 -26.52 1.92 6.74
CA SER A 229 -27.51 1.98 5.66
C SER A 229 -28.43 0.76 5.59
N ALA A 230 -27.95 -0.45 5.92
CA ALA A 230 -28.78 -1.66 5.91
C ALA A 230 -29.94 -1.61 6.92
N ALA A 231 -29.73 -0.97 8.07
CA ALA A 231 -30.79 -0.78 9.08
C ALA A 231 -31.79 0.32 8.68
N ILE A 232 -31.35 1.33 7.93
CA ILE A 232 -32.18 2.44 7.43
C ILE A 232 -32.99 2.00 6.20
N GLY A 233 -32.41 1.17 5.32
CA GLY A 233 -33.07 0.67 4.10
C GLY A 233 -34.26 -0.25 4.36
N MET A 234 -34.26 -1.01 5.47
CA MET A 234 -35.43 -1.80 5.88
C MET A 234 -36.60 -0.93 6.40
N ALA A 235 -36.35 0.32 6.80
CA ALA A 235 -37.39 1.22 7.31
C ALA A 235 -38.04 2.09 6.22
N LEU A 236 -37.47 2.13 5.00
CA LEU A 236 -37.87 3.06 3.93
C LEU A 236 -38.40 2.35 2.66
N SER A 237 -38.60 1.02 2.68
CA SER A 237 -38.93 0.21 1.49
C SER A 237 -40.38 0.32 1.00
N GLU A 238 -40.99 1.50 1.01
CA GLU A 238 -42.33 1.72 0.41
C GLU A 238 -42.39 2.82 -0.64
N THR A 239 -41.29 3.49 -0.98
CA THR A 239 -41.30 4.50 -2.05
C THR A 239 -39.99 4.51 -2.82
N GLY A 240 -40.06 4.13 -4.09
CA GLY A 240 -39.07 4.45 -5.13
C GLY A 240 -37.69 3.83 -4.96
N ALA A 241 -37.37 2.82 -5.78
CA ALA A 241 -35.99 2.40 -6.00
C ALA A 241 -35.21 3.51 -6.74
N GLU A 242 -34.80 4.55 -6.01
CA GLU A 242 -33.84 5.54 -6.49
C GLU A 242 -32.43 5.09 -6.08
N GLU A 243 -31.56 4.98 -7.10
CA GLU A 243 -30.09 4.85 -7.05
C GLU A 243 -29.51 4.24 -5.76
N GLU A 244 -29.32 2.92 -5.73
CA GLU A 244 -28.44 2.28 -4.75
C GLU A 244 -27.10 3.03 -4.66
N ASP A 245 -26.61 3.25 -3.43
CA ASP A 245 -25.32 3.83 -3.07
C ASP A 245 -24.15 3.15 -3.85
N GLU A 246 -23.87 3.60 -5.08
CA GLU A 246 -22.77 3.06 -5.89
C GLU A 246 -21.44 3.34 -5.21
N THR A 247 -20.70 2.29 -4.88
CA THR A 247 -19.43 2.42 -4.18
C THR A 247 -18.31 2.84 -5.12
N SER A 248 -17.22 3.41 -4.59
CA SER A 248 -16.04 3.77 -5.39
C SER A 248 -15.47 2.56 -6.16
N GLU A 249 -15.50 1.36 -5.55
CA GLU A 249 -15.11 0.10 -6.21
C GLU A 249 -16.01 -0.25 -7.39
N ASP A 250 -17.33 -0.17 -7.21
CA ASP A 250 -18.32 -0.46 -8.26
C ASP A 250 -18.16 0.50 -9.43
N ARG A 251 -17.94 1.78 -9.13
CA ARG A 251 -17.66 2.80 -10.13
C ARG A 251 -16.39 2.49 -10.92
N ILE A 252 -15.31 2.13 -10.23
CA ILE A 252 -14.04 1.75 -10.88
C ILE A 252 -14.27 0.53 -11.78
N ASN A 253 -14.90 -0.53 -11.28
CA ASN A 253 -15.16 -1.74 -12.06
C ASN A 253 -16.00 -1.43 -13.31
N ARG A 254 -17.09 -0.66 -13.16
CA ARG A 254 -17.95 -0.22 -14.27
C ARG A 254 -17.17 0.58 -15.31
N ILE A 255 -16.33 1.52 -14.88
CA ILE A 255 -15.48 2.31 -15.79
C ILE A 255 -14.54 1.40 -16.57
N MET A 256 -13.93 0.42 -15.89
CA MET A 256 -12.94 -0.48 -16.47
C MET A 256 -13.57 -1.55 -17.38
N GLU A 257 -14.85 -1.85 -17.21
CA GLU A 257 -15.63 -2.71 -18.11
C GLU A 257 -16.14 -1.96 -19.33
N ALA A 258 -16.72 -0.78 -19.11
CA ALA A 258 -17.27 0.06 -20.17
C ALA A 258 -16.18 0.56 -21.13
N ARG A 259 -14.92 0.63 -20.66
CA ARG A 259 -13.80 1.14 -21.43
C ARG A 259 -12.77 0.04 -21.63
N LYS A 260 -12.25 -0.06 -22.85
CA LYS A 260 -11.08 -0.90 -23.09
C LYS A 260 -9.90 -0.34 -22.29
N LEU A 261 -9.23 -1.23 -21.56
CA LEU A 261 -7.96 -0.93 -20.89
C LEU A 261 -7.00 -0.31 -21.90
N LEU A 262 -6.36 0.77 -21.48
CA LEU A 262 -5.44 1.50 -22.35
C LEU A 262 -4.11 0.74 -22.39
N PRO A 263 -3.61 0.34 -23.58
CA PRO A 263 -2.39 -0.46 -23.69
C PRO A 263 -1.14 0.30 -23.24
N ASN A 264 -1.21 1.63 -23.22
CA ASN A 264 -0.16 2.53 -22.72
C ASN A 264 -0.30 2.86 -21.23
N ALA A 265 -1.23 2.25 -20.49
CA ALA A 265 -1.42 2.48 -19.05
C ALA A 265 -1.27 1.18 -18.25
N SER A 266 -0.55 1.25 -17.13
CA SER A 266 -0.53 0.18 -16.12
C SER A 266 -1.36 0.58 -14.90
N TYR A 267 -2.16 -0.35 -14.38
CA TYR A 267 -3.10 -0.11 -13.29
C TYR A 267 -2.68 -0.86 -12.03
N PHE A 268 -2.53 -0.14 -10.92
CA PHE A 268 -2.10 -0.66 -9.61
C PHE A 268 -3.22 -0.44 -8.60
N ALA A 269 -4.11 -1.41 -8.46
CA ALA A 269 -5.30 -1.32 -7.62
C ALA A 269 -5.03 -1.88 -6.21
N PHE A 270 -5.12 -1.02 -5.20
CA PHE A 270 -5.02 -1.38 -3.79
C PHE A 270 -6.42 -1.55 -3.19
N THR A 271 -6.64 -2.66 -2.48
CA THR A 271 -7.91 -2.96 -1.81
C THR A 271 -7.70 -3.89 -0.62
N ALA A 272 -8.57 -3.86 0.37
CA ALA A 272 -8.54 -4.81 1.48
C ALA A 272 -9.33 -6.09 1.19
N THR A 273 -10.38 -5.96 0.39
CA THR A 273 -11.46 -6.95 0.26
C THR A 273 -11.99 -6.89 -1.18
N PRO A 274 -11.19 -7.35 -2.16
CA PRO A 274 -11.60 -7.28 -3.56
C PRO A 274 -12.86 -8.10 -3.79
N LYS A 275 -13.85 -7.54 -4.49
CA LYS A 275 -14.94 -8.34 -5.06
C LYS A 275 -14.38 -9.28 -6.15
N ASN A 276 -15.08 -10.37 -6.45
CA ASN A 276 -14.72 -11.28 -7.54
C ASN A 276 -14.48 -10.55 -8.86
N LYS A 277 -15.28 -9.51 -9.13
CA LYS A 277 -15.12 -8.72 -10.35
C LYS A 277 -13.79 -7.96 -10.40
N THR A 278 -13.37 -7.40 -9.27
CA THR A 278 -12.08 -6.71 -9.16
C THR A 278 -10.91 -7.69 -9.31
N LEU A 279 -11.07 -8.94 -8.84
CA LEU A 279 -10.12 -10.03 -9.12
C LEU A 279 -10.04 -10.36 -10.62
N GLU A 280 -11.16 -10.48 -11.30
CA GLU A 280 -11.18 -10.70 -12.76
C GLU A 280 -10.53 -9.56 -13.54
N ILE A 281 -10.78 -8.32 -13.13
CA ILE A 281 -10.27 -7.13 -13.82
C ILE A 281 -8.77 -6.95 -13.57
N PHE A 282 -8.30 -7.02 -12.32
CA PHE A 282 -6.92 -6.63 -11.95
C PHE A 282 -6.02 -7.79 -11.49
N GLY A 283 -6.59 -8.94 -11.17
CA GLY A 283 -5.86 -10.09 -10.64
C GLY A 283 -5.10 -10.88 -11.71
N GLU A 284 -4.08 -11.61 -11.26
CA GLU A 284 -3.33 -12.55 -12.08
C GLU A 284 -4.14 -13.82 -12.33
N THR A 285 -4.17 -14.26 -13.58
CA THR A 285 -4.76 -15.54 -13.97
C THR A 285 -3.88 -16.69 -13.50
N HIS A 286 -4.49 -17.72 -12.93
CA HIS A 286 -3.85 -19.00 -12.64
C HIS A 286 -4.82 -20.15 -12.88
N GLU A 287 -4.28 -21.28 -13.33
CA GLU A 287 -5.07 -22.50 -13.53
C GLU A 287 -5.23 -23.25 -12.21
N SER A 288 -6.46 -23.58 -11.85
CA SER A 288 -6.79 -24.37 -10.66
C SER A 288 -7.86 -25.38 -11.01
N GLY A 289 -7.49 -26.66 -11.11
CA GLY A 289 -8.44 -27.75 -11.37
C GLY A 289 -9.16 -27.63 -12.72
N GLY A 290 -8.48 -27.15 -13.76
CA GLY A 290 -9.04 -26.97 -15.10
C GLY A 290 -9.93 -25.73 -15.27
N THR A 291 -9.95 -24.84 -14.27
CA THR A 291 -10.64 -23.54 -14.36
C THR A 291 -9.64 -22.41 -14.18
N THR A 292 -9.72 -21.40 -15.05
CA THR A 292 -8.98 -20.15 -14.89
C THR A 292 -9.56 -19.38 -13.71
N LYS A 293 -8.73 -19.15 -12.69
CA LYS A 293 -9.05 -18.34 -11.51
C LYS A 293 -8.15 -17.11 -11.46
N HIS A 294 -8.57 -16.12 -10.69
CA HIS A 294 -7.82 -14.90 -10.48
C HIS A 294 -7.33 -14.79 -9.04
N ARG A 295 -6.10 -14.27 -8.86
CA ARG A 295 -5.52 -14.00 -7.55
C ARG A 295 -4.85 -12.63 -7.50
N PRO A 296 -4.69 -12.01 -6.32
CA PRO A 296 -3.89 -10.79 -6.18
C PRO A 296 -2.42 -11.02 -6.57
N PHE A 297 -1.79 -9.98 -7.12
CA PHE A 297 -0.33 -9.94 -7.33
C PHE A 297 0.42 -9.97 -6.00
N HIS A 298 -0.13 -9.33 -4.98
CA HIS A 298 0.41 -9.32 -3.62
C HIS A 298 -0.73 -9.32 -2.60
N SER A 299 -0.56 -10.08 -1.52
CA SER A 299 -1.55 -10.20 -0.45
C SER A 299 -0.91 -9.97 0.93
N TYR A 300 -1.63 -9.24 1.77
CA TYR A 300 -1.35 -9.06 3.19
C TYR A 300 -2.68 -9.05 3.94
N THR A 301 -3.00 -10.18 4.56
CA THR A 301 -4.35 -10.48 5.04
C THR A 301 -4.69 -9.79 6.36
N MET A 302 -5.99 -9.74 6.70
CA MET A 302 -6.41 -9.32 8.03
C MET A 302 -5.91 -10.26 9.12
N LYS A 303 -5.90 -11.57 8.85
CA LYS A 303 -5.37 -12.59 9.77
C LYS A 303 -3.93 -12.29 10.16
N GLN A 304 -3.05 -12.07 9.17
CA GLN A 304 -1.65 -11.71 9.45
C GLN A 304 -1.57 -10.39 10.22
N ALA A 305 -2.30 -9.36 9.80
CA ALA A 305 -2.24 -8.05 10.44
C ALA A 305 -2.72 -8.04 11.89
N ILE A 306 -3.72 -8.86 12.22
CA ILE A 306 -4.19 -9.07 13.60
C ILE A 306 -3.13 -9.79 14.43
N GLN A 307 -2.60 -10.91 13.90
CA GLN A 307 -1.57 -11.69 14.60
C GLN A 307 -0.27 -10.90 14.83
N GLU A 308 0.04 -9.96 13.94
CA GLU A 308 1.20 -9.05 14.06
C GLU A 308 0.89 -7.82 14.94
N GLY A 309 -0.35 -7.66 15.42
CA GLY A 309 -0.75 -6.55 16.30
C GLY A 309 -0.84 -5.20 15.59
N PHE A 310 -0.93 -5.18 14.25
CA PHE A 310 -1.13 -3.97 13.47
C PHE A 310 -2.60 -3.52 13.42
N ILE A 311 -3.53 -4.46 13.59
CA ILE A 311 -4.97 -4.22 13.67
C ILE A 311 -5.49 -4.88 14.95
N LEU A 312 -6.42 -4.22 15.64
CA LEU A 312 -7.11 -4.80 16.80
C LEU A 312 -8.07 -5.90 16.37
N ASP A 313 -8.03 -7.04 17.07
CA ASP A 313 -9.04 -8.08 16.91
C ASP A 313 -10.35 -7.63 17.58
N VAL A 314 -11.32 -7.21 16.78
CA VAL A 314 -12.64 -6.80 17.26
C VAL A 314 -13.53 -7.99 17.65
N LEU A 315 -13.19 -9.21 17.21
CA LEU A 315 -13.97 -10.42 17.49
C LEU A 315 -13.54 -11.10 18.80
N ALA A 316 -12.30 -10.86 19.25
CA ALA A 316 -11.79 -11.41 20.51
C ALA A 316 -12.63 -11.04 21.75
N SER A 317 -13.41 -9.96 21.67
CA SER A 317 -14.27 -9.48 22.77
C SER A 317 -15.77 -9.69 22.51
N TYR A 318 -16.14 -10.39 21.44
CA TYR A 318 -17.53 -10.78 21.16
C TYR A 318 -17.78 -12.18 21.73
N THR A 319 -18.24 -12.22 22.98
CA THR A 319 -18.79 -13.41 23.65
C THR A 319 -20.31 -13.44 23.57
#